data_AF-A0A329T370-F1
#
_entry.id   AF-A0A329T370-F1
#
_cell.length_a   1.000
_cell.length_b   1.000
_cell.length_c   1.000
_cell.angle_alpha   90.00
_cell.angle_beta   90.00
_cell.angle_gamma   90.00
#
_symmetry.space_group_name_H-M   'P 1'
#
loop_
_entity.id
_entity.type
_entity.pdbx_description
1 polymer ?
#
loop_
_entity_poly.entity_id
_entity_poly.type
_entity_poly.pdbx_seq_one_letter_code
_entity_poly.pdbx_strand_id
1 'polypeptide(L)'
;MALSRNFRTTYYKTLGVPVVQHIVDVDASFAALLSDRAVNVPQLLKLALELGIAPQYRARIWLLLVGVLPPYPGIWSFALKERRAMFEDVVGAAQVLQTKDATEGDEGRGVYYDFLELLGGGDEAVEKEEKTPPSLKALKRLVHLHRTYWRDIAACDASLLCGMDDPGFLLGVARAVCEVLTQEAERFWCYTRLLELFHDGLELVDPVVTLDTLYNAQLTEFEGMFLRTLDVKRRRLTADGMSSLHMLKSSHDEEYGRRR
;
A
#
# COMPACT_ATOMS: atom_id res chain seq x y z
N MET A 1 35.77 -19.60 19.80
CA MET A 1 34.93 -18.73 18.95
C MET A 1 34.10 -17.85 19.86
N ALA A 2 34.55 -16.62 20.06
CA ALA A 2 34.22 -15.80 21.23
C ALA A 2 32.99 -14.90 20.99
N LEU A 3 32.01 -15.05 21.88
CA LEU A 3 31.27 -13.97 22.57
C LEU A 3 31.13 -12.63 21.83
N SER A 4 30.18 -12.52 20.91
CA SER A 4 29.54 -11.24 20.56
C SER A 4 28.20 -11.05 21.28
N ARG A 5 28.03 -11.66 22.46
CA ARG A 5 26.88 -11.41 23.32
C ARG A 5 27.04 -10.03 23.96
N ASN A 6 26.57 -9.00 23.25
CA ASN A 6 26.52 -7.57 23.61
C ASN A 6 26.89 -7.27 25.08
N PHE A 7 28.18 -7.03 25.34
CA PHE A 7 28.72 -6.70 26.66
C PHE A 7 27.94 -5.58 27.35
N ARG A 8 27.48 -4.59 26.56
CA ARG A 8 26.64 -3.48 27.00
C ARG A 8 25.34 -3.94 27.67
N THR A 9 24.62 -4.89 27.07
CA THR A 9 23.36 -5.40 27.61
C THR A 9 23.55 -6.15 28.93
N THR A 10 24.64 -6.93 29.04
CA THR A 10 24.98 -7.64 30.27
C THR A 10 25.37 -6.66 31.39
N TYR A 11 26.15 -5.62 31.07
CA TYR A 11 26.58 -4.58 32.01
C TYR A 11 25.40 -3.77 32.60
N TYR A 12 24.48 -3.29 31.76
CA TYR A 12 23.32 -2.56 32.25
C TYR A 12 22.38 -3.44 33.08
N LYS A 13 22.25 -4.73 32.72
CA LYS A 13 21.45 -5.71 33.47
C LYS A 13 22.02 -5.97 34.86
N THR A 14 23.34 -6.02 35.00
CA THR A 14 24.01 -6.20 36.30
C THR A 14 23.89 -4.99 37.23
N LEU A 15 23.66 -3.79 36.68
CA LEU A 15 23.48 -2.55 37.45
C LEU A 15 22.04 -2.31 37.89
N GLY A 16 21.10 -3.23 37.62
CA GLY A 16 19.68 -3.06 37.95
C GLY A 16 18.99 -1.94 37.17
N VAL A 17 19.68 -1.34 36.19
CA VAL A 17 19.10 -0.40 35.24
C VAL A 17 18.24 -1.24 34.29
N PRO A 18 16.93 -0.92 34.11
CA PRO A 18 16.13 -1.59 33.09
C PRO A 18 16.86 -1.43 31.78
N VAL A 19 17.38 -2.53 31.23
CA VAL A 19 18.07 -2.50 29.94
C VAL A 19 17.00 -2.15 28.94
N VAL A 20 16.97 -0.88 28.58
CA VAL A 20 16.22 -0.29 27.50
C VAL A 20 16.39 -1.25 26.31
N GLN A 21 15.36 -2.04 26.02
CA GLN A 21 15.29 -2.94 24.86
C GLN A 21 15.40 -2.17 23.53
N HIS A 22 15.56 -0.84 23.54
CA HIS A 22 15.61 0.05 22.38
C HIS A 22 16.87 -0.07 21.50
N ILE A 23 17.68 -1.12 21.64
CA ILE A 23 18.49 -1.59 20.51
C ILE A 23 17.77 -2.80 19.94
N VAL A 24 16.51 -2.59 19.54
CA VAL A 24 15.83 -3.51 18.64
C VAL A 24 16.56 -3.36 17.33
N ASP A 25 17.24 -4.42 16.91
CA ASP A 25 17.73 -4.50 15.55
C ASP A 25 16.49 -4.51 14.64
N VAL A 26 16.19 -3.33 14.08
CA VAL A 26 15.02 -3.06 13.24
C VAL A 26 15.03 -4.03 12.05
N ASP A 27 16.21 -4.24 11.48
CA ASP A 27 16.39 -5.10 10.32
C ASP A 27 16.13 -6.57 10.66
N ALA A 28 16.67 -7.04 11.79
CA ALA A 28 16.41 -8.38 12.27
C ALA A 28 14.93 -8.61 12.61
N SER A 29 14.24 -7.57 13.12
CA SER A 29 12.83 -7.65 13.49
C SER A 29 11.92 -7.78 12.27
N PHE A 30 12.17 -6.99 11.21
CA PHE A 30 11.47 -7.15 9.94
C PHE A 30 11.81 -8.48 9.26
N ALA A 31 13.09 -8.88 9.26
CA ALA A 31 13.51 -10.16 8.69
C ALA A 31 12.76 -11.33 9.33
N ALA A 32 12.69 -11.35 10.67
CA ALA A 32 11.99 -12.39 11.42
C ALA A 32 10.51 -12.48 11.02
N LEU A 33 9.78 -11.36 11.03
CA LEU A 33 8.36 -11.32 10.67
C LEU A 33 8.10 -11.73 9.22
N LEU A 34 8.96 -11.32 8.29
CA LEU A 34 8.80 -11.63 6.87
C LEU A 34 9.18 -13.07 6.53
N SER A 35 9.99 -13.72 7.38
CA SER A 35 10.39 -15.12 7.21
C SER A 35 9.37 -16.14 7.74
N ASP A 36 8.36 -15.68 8.48
CA ASP A 36 7.30 -16.55 8.99
C ASP A 36 6.49 -17.17 7.85
N ARG A 37 5.99 -18.40 8.08
CA ARG A 37 5.10 -19.08 7.13
C ARG A 37 3.88 -18.24 6.75
N ALA A 38 3.39 -17.46 7.71
CA ALA A 38 2.33 -16.48 7.53
C ALA A 38 2.73 -15.21 8.28
N VAL A 39 2.97 -14.14 7.54
CA VAL A 39 3.34 -12.83 8.07
C VAL A 39 2.18 -12.28 8.90
N ASN A 40 2.44 -11.98 10.17
CA ASN A 40 1.48 -11.30 11.03
C ASN A 40 1.38 -9.82 10.65
N VAL A 41 0.50 -9.51 9.68
CA VAL A 41 0.32 -8.15 9.14
C VAL A 41 -0.03 -7.12 10.24
N PRO A 42 -0.91 -7.41 11.22
CA PRO A 42 -1.12 -6.49 12.34
C PRO A 42 0.13 -6.15 13.15
N GLN A 43 0.99 -7.14 13.41
CA GLN A 43 2.26 -6.94 14.12
C GLN A 43 3.27 -6.19 13.25
N LEU A 44 3.31 -6.48 11.95
CA LEU A 44 4.14 -5.76 10.98
C LEU A 44 3.77 -4.27 10.92
N LEU A 45 2.48 -3.95 10.85
CA LEU A 45 1.99 -2.56 10.88
C LEU A 45 2.38 -1.86 12.18
N LYS A 46 2.23 -2.53 13.33
CA LYS A 46 2.63 -1.98 14.63
C LYS A 46 4.14 -1.67 14.65
N LEU A 47 4.96 -2.61 14.19
CA LEU A 47 6.41 -2.43 14.12
C LEU A 47 6.80 -1.26 13.19
N ALA A 48 6.16 -1.17 12.02
CA ALA A 48 6.38 -0.08 11.06
C ALA A 48 6.00 1.29 11.63
N LEU A 49 4.91 1.38 12.42
CA LEU A 49 4.51 2.62 13.10
C LEU A 49 5.49 3.03 14.20
N GLU A 50 6.05 2.07 14.93
CA GLU A 50 6.93 2.34 16.07
C GLU A 50 8.36 2.67 15.65
N LEU A 51 8.89 1.99 14.62
CA LEU A 51 10.31 2.04 14.25
C LEU A 51 10.57 2.62 12.86
N GLY A 52 9.52 2.86 12.06
CA GLY A 52 9.65 3.15 10.63
C GLY A 52 10.04 1.92 9.81
N ILE A 53 9.96 2.00 8.49
CA ILE A 53 10.31 0.88 7.61
C ILE A 53 11.75 1.03 7.12
N ALA A 54 12.57 0.00 7.32
CA ALA A 54 13.93 -0.01 6.78
C ALA A 54 13.91 -0.06 5.23
N PRO A 55 14.79 0.69 4.53
CA PRO A 55 14.69 0.89 3.08
C PRO A 55 14.63 -0.39 2.25
N GLN A 56 15.38 -1.42 2.63
CA GLN A 56 15.44 -2.72 1.94
C GLN A 56 14.16 -3.54 2.04
N TYR A 57 13.31 -3.29 3.04
CA TYR A 57 12.03 -3.98 3.20
C TYR A 57 10.83 -3.16 2.71
N ARG A 58 11.02 -1.87 2.41
CA ARG A 58 9.94 -0.92 2.12
C ARG A 58 9.00 -1.40 1.04
N ALA A 59 9.53 -1.76 -0.13
CA ALA A 59 8.73 -2.26 -1.25
C ALA A 59 7.85 -3.46 -0.84
N ARG A 60 8.46 -4.45 -0.17
CA ARG A 60 7.75 -5.67 0.25
C ARG A 60 6.67 -5.38 1.28
N ILE A 61 6.98 -4.55 2.27
CA ILE A 61 6.07 -4.20 3.36
C ILE A 61 4.90 -3.38 2.82
N TRP A 62 5.14 -2.41 1.93
CA TRP A 62 4.06 -1.65 1.30
C TRP A 62 3.09 -2.58 0.57
N LEU A 63 3.61 -3.47 -0.29
CA LEU A 63 2.77 -4.43 -1.02
C LEU A 63 1.96 -5.36 -0.11
N LEU A 64 2.51 -5.78 1.03
CA LEU A 64 1.78 -6.56 2.04
C LEU A 64 0.70 -5.74 2.74
N LEU A 65 1.06 -4.54 3.19
CA LEU A 65 0.17 -3.66 3.96
C LEU A 65 -1.01 -3.15 3.15
N VAL A 66 -0.82 -2.87 1.85
CA VAL A 66 -1.91 -2.51 0.93
C VAL A 66 -2.68 -3.73 0.38
N GLY A 67 -2.27 -4.96 0.74
CA GLY A 67 -2.95 -6.20 0.34
C GLY A 67 -2.73 -6.60 -1.12
N VAL A 68 -1.69 -6.09 -1.79
CA VAL A 68 -1.28 -6.56 -3.12
C VAL A 68 -0.63 -7.94 -3.00
N LEU A 69 0.20 -8.13 -1.97
CA LEU A 69 0.75 -9.43 -1.60
C LEU A 69 -0.09 -10.09 -0.48
N PRO A 70 -0.35 -11.41 -0.57
CA PRO A 70 -0.97 -12.15 0.52
C PRO A 70 0.02 -12.30 1.69
N PRO A 71 -0.45 -12.63 2.91
CA PRO A 71 0.42 -12.78 4.08
C PRO A 71 1.31 -14.04 4.03
N TYR A 72 1.21 -14.90 3.02
CA TYR A 72 1.94 -16.16 2.93
C TYR A 72 3.14 -16.04 1.96
N PRO A 73 4.39 -15.98 2.45
CA PRO A 73 5.54 -15.72 1.57
C PRO A 73 5.76 -16.77 0.47
N GLY A 74 5.40 -18.03 0.75
CA GLY A 74 5.55 -19.13 -0.21
C GLY A 74 4.77 -18.98 -1.53
N ILE A 75 3.80 -18.07 -1.59
CA ILE A 75 3.00 -17.80 -2.80
C ILE A 75 3.22 -16.40 -3.39
N TRP A 76 4.16 -15.61 -2.88
CA TRP A 76 4.39 -14.25 -3.37
C TRP A 76 4.82 -14.21 -4.83
N SER A 77 5.68 -15.13 -5.27
CA SER A 77 6.11 -15.21 -6.67
C SER A 77 4.93 -15.46 -7.60
N PHE A 78 4.05 -16.40 -7.24
CA PHE A 78 2.81 -16.67 -7.97
C PHE A 78 1.90 -15.44 -7.98
N ALA A 79 1.63 -14.82 -6.82
CA ALA A 79 0.78 -13.65 -6.72
C ALA A 79 1.30 -12.48 -7.58
N LEU A 80 2.61 -12.22 -7.60
CA LEU A 80 3.20 -11.17 -8.43
C LEU A 80 3.13 -11.48 -9.92
N LYS A 81 3.28 -12.76 -10.30
CA LYS A 81 3.09 -13.20 -11.69
C LYS A 81 1.66 -12.97 -12.17
N GLU A 82 0.67 -13.36 -11.36
CA GLU A 82 -0.75 -13.12 -11.67
C GLU A 82 -1.05 -11.61 -11.73
N ARG A 83 -0.50 -10.83 -10.80
CA ARG A 83 -0.64 -9.35 -10.80
C ARG A 83 -0.03 -8.71 -12.04
N ARG A 84 1.06 -9.25 -12.55
CA ARG A 84 1.67 -8.81 -13.81
C ARG A 84 0.77 -9.13 -15.01
N ALA A 85 0.26 -10.36 -15.11
CA ALA A 85 -0.67 -10.74 -16.18
C ALA A 85 -1.93 -9.87 -16.18
N MET A 86 -2.57 -9.66 -15.03
CA MET A 86 -3.73 -8.77 -14.92
C MET A 86 -3.39 -7.31 -15.28
N PHE A 87 -2.17 -6.86 -14.99
CA PHE A 87 -1.73 -5.52 -15.37
C PHE A 87 -1.56 -5.40 -16.89
N GLU A 88 -1.00 -6.42 -17.54
CA GLU A 88 -0.90 -6.49 -19.01
C GLU A 88 -2.28 -6.43 -19.67
N ASP A 89 -3.27 -7.13 -19.13
CA ASP A 89 -4.65 -7.08 -19.59
C ASP A 89 -5.25 -5.67 -19.45
N VAL A 90 -5.04 -5.00 -18.31
CA VAL A 90 -5.50 -3.62 -18.08
C VAL A 90 -4.85 -2.65 -19.05
N VAL A 91 -3.54 -2.76 -19.28
CA VAL A 91 -2.81 -1.92 -20.24
C VAL A 91 -3.37 -2.11 -21.65
N GLY A 92 -3.57 -3.37 -22.07
CA GLY A 92 -4.16 -3.69 -23.37
C GLY A 92 -5.56 -3.10 -23.53
N ALA A 93 -6.43 -3.27 -22.54
CA ALA A 93 -7.77 -2.72 -22.54
C ALA A 93 -7.77 -1.18 -22.58
N ALA A 94 -6.96 -0.52 -21.74
CA ALA A 94 -6.85 0.93 -21.69
C ALA A 94 -6.34 1.52 -23.02
N GLN A 95 -5.40 0.84 -23.69
CA GLN A 95 -4.88 1.23 -24.99
C GLN A 95 -5.97 1.20 -26.08
N VAL A 96 -6.84 0.18 -26.05
CA VAL A 96 -7.97 0.06 -27.00
C VAL A 96 -9.01 1.15 -26.73
N LEU A 97 -9.36 1.38 -25.46
CA LEU A 97 -10.34 2.41 -25.07
C LEU A 97 -9.89 3.82 -25.48
N GLN A 98 -8.63 4.18 -25.21
CA GLN A 98 -8.09 5.47 -25.62
C GLN A 98 -8.09 5.67 -27.14
N THR A 99 -7.89 4.59 -27.91
CA THR A 99 -7.92 4.64 -29.39
C THR A 99 -9.34 4.87 -29.91
N LYS A 100 -10.34 4.27 -29.25
CA LYS A 100 -11.75 4.44 -29.58
C LYS A 100 -12.20 5.89 -29.35
N ASP A 101 -11.86 6.45 -28.19
CA ASP A 101 -12.20 7.85 -27.86
C ASP A 101 -11.58 8.85 -28.85
N ALA A 102 -10.37 8.57 -29.35
CA ALA A 102 -9.71 9.40 -30.35
C ALA A 102 -10.35 9.33 -31.75
N THR A 103 -11.08 8.25 -32.06
CA THR A 103 -11.71 8.05 -33.39
C THR A 103 -13.18 8.45 -33.42
N GLU A 104 -13.85 8.54 -32.28
CA GLU A 104 -15.29 8.89 -32.18
C GLU A 104 -15.60 10.41 -32.03
N GLY A 105 -14.59 11.29 -32.08
CA GLY A 105 -14.77 12.68 -32.51
C GLY A 105 -15.33 13.68 -31.49
N ASP A 106 -14.67 13.87 -30.34
CA ASP A 106 -14.80 15.10 -29.55
C ASP A 106 -13.50 15.92 -29.65
N GLU A 107 -13.58 17.13 -30.20
CA GLU A 107 -12.46 18.06 -30.46
C GLU A 107 -11.88 18.68 -29.16
N GLY A 108 -12.00 17.99 -28.02
CA GLY A 108 -11.73 18.53 -26.69
C GLY A 108 -11.05 17.57 -25.72
N ARG A 109 -9.72 17.67 -25.64
CA ARG A 109 -8.85 17.30 -24.50
C ARG A 109 -8.71 15.81 -24.16
N GLY A 110 -7.69 15.19 -24.75
CA GLY A 110 -7.01 14.05 -24.15
C GLY A 110 -5.51 14.14 -24.40
N VAL A 111 -4.68 14.07 -23.35
CA VAL A 111 -3.27 13.76 -23.56
C VAL A 111 -3.20 12.28 -23.89
N TYR A 112 -2.78 11.94 -25.10
CA TYR A 112 -2.57 10.55 -25.49
C TYR A 112 -1.35 9.98 -24.76
N TYR A 113 -1.51 8.80 -24.17
CA TYR A 113 -0.43 8.10 -23.49
C TYR A 113 -0.27 6.72 -24.12
N ASP A 114 0.88 6.47 -24.73
CA ASP A 114 1.25 5.11 -25.07
C ASP A 114 1.44 4.30 -23.76
N PHE A 115 0.47 3.44 -23.47
CA PHE A 115 0.50 2.57 -22.31
C PHE A 115 1.32 1.30 -22.58
N LEU A 116 1.53 0.92 -23.84
CA LEU A 116 2.33 -0.26 -24.20
C LEU A 116 3.80 -0.07 -23.81
N GLU A 117 4.29 1.18 -23.74
CA GLU A 117 5.60 1.48 -23.15
C GLU A 117 5.77 0.92 -21.72
N LEU A 118 4.68 0.73 -20.96
CA LEU A 118 4.74 0.14 -19.61
C LEU A 118 5.02 -1.36 -19.62
N LEU A 119 4.84 -2.04 -20.76
CA LEU A 119 5.09 -3.46 -20.93
C LEU A 119 6.52 -3.76 -21.40
N GLY A 120 7.25 -2.75 -21.91
CA GLY A 120 8.56 -2.90 -22.53
C GLY A 120 9.73 -3.21 -21.58
N GLY A 121 9.49 -3.35 -20.27
CA GLY A 121 10.52 -3.57 -19.24
C GLY A 121 10.76 -5.04 -18.85
N GLY A 122 10.68 -5.97 -19.80
CA GLY A 122 10.85 -7.40 -19.55
C GLY A 122 12.31 -7.81 -19.27
N ASP A 123 12.58 -8.17 -18.01
CA ASP A 123 13.61 -9.09 -17.48
C ASP A 123 15.12 -8.96 -17.84
N GLU A 124 15.57 -8.09 -18.75
CA GLU A 124 17.01 -8.02 -19.11
C GLU A 124 17.82 -6.81 -18.62
N ALA A 125 17.23 -5.86 -17.88
CA ALA A 125 17.98 -4.73 -17.33
C ALA A 125 18.38 -4.96 -15.86
N VAL A 126 19.25 -5.94 -15.60
CA VAL A 126 20.03 -5.99 -14.34
C VAL A 126 21.31 -5.19 -14.53
N GLU A 127 21.16 -3.89 -14.77
CA GLU A 127 22.27 -2.95 -14.56
C GLU A 127 21.75 -1.76 -13.79
N LYS A 128 22.35 -1.56 -12.61
CA LYS A 128 22.20 -0.45 -11.66
C LYS A 128 21.53 0.78 -12.28
N GLU A 129 20.20 0.83 -12.25
CA GLU A 129 19.49 2.08 -12.47
C GLU A 129 19.87 3.00 -11.31
N GLU A 130 20.73 3.97 -11.61
CA GLU A 130 20.82 5.19 -10.84
C GLU A 130 19.40 5.68 -10.59
N LYS A 131 19.08 5.88 -9.30
CA LYS A 131 17.72 6.15 -8.79
C LYS A 131 17.26 7.53 -9.26
N THR A 132 17.02 7.66 -10.56
CA THR A 132 16.53 8.89 -11.17
C THR A 132 15.09 9.09 -10.71
N PRO A 133 14.73 10.32 -10.30
CA PRO A 133 13.37 10.59 -9.88
C PRO A 133 12.42 10.27 -11.04
N PRO A 134 11.24 9.70 -10.75
CA PRO A 134 10.30 9.32 -11.79
C PRO A 134 9.92 10.56 -12.61
N SER A 135 10.02 10.44 -13.94
CA SER A 135 9.68 11.56 -14.82
C SER A 135 8.23 11.97 -14.62
N LEU A 136 7.94 13.27 -14.72
CA LEU A 136 6.56 13.77 -14.63
C LEU A 136 5.64 13.10 -15.66
N LYS A 137 6.19 12.71 -16.83
CA LYS A 137 5.47 11.95 -17.86
C LYS A 137 5.04 10.57 -17.33
N ALA A 138 5.94 9.85 -16.66
CA ALA A 138 5.64 8.54 -16.07
C ALA A 138 4.57 8.64 -14.97
N LEU A 139 4.68 9.64 -14.08
CA LEU A 139 3.66 9.87 -13.04
C LEU A 139 2.28 10.14 -13.64
N LYS A 140 2.20 11.03 -14.64
CA LYS A 140 0.93 11.33 -15.31
C LYS A 140 0.36 10.12 -16.06
N ARG A 141 1.22 9.27 -16.64
CA ARG A 141 0.80 8.03 -17.30
C ARG A 141 0.16 7.07 -16.30
N LEU A 142 0.78 6.85 -15.14
CA LEU A 142 0.22 6.01 -14.08
C LEU A 142 -1.14 6.53 -13.60
N VAL A 143 -1.24 7.84 -13.36
CA VAL A 143 -2.51 8.50 -12.97
C VAL A 143 -3.58 8.31 -14.04
N HIS A 144 -3.22 8.47 -15.32
CA HIS A 144 -4.16 8.31 -16.43
C HIS A 144 -4.62 6.85 -16.56
N LEU A 145 -3.69 5.88 -16.49
CA LEU A 145 -4.02 4.45 -16.54
C LEU A 145 -5.00 4.07 -15.41
N HIS A 146 -4.74 4.54 -14.19
CA HIS A 146 -5.65 4.30 -13.07
C HIS A 146 -7.03 4.90 -13.30
N ARG A 147 -7.12 6.13 -13.83
CA ARG A 147 -8.42 6.76 -14.13
C ARG A 147 -9.22 5.96 -15.16
N THR A 148 -8.57 5.50 -16.24
CA THR A 148 -9.20 4.63 -17.24
C THR A 148 -9.62 3.30 -16.62
N TYR A 149 -8.75 2.68 -15.82
CA TYR A 149 -9.09 1.45 -15.10
C TYR A 149 -10.32 1.62 -14.21
N TRP A 150 -10.37 2.68 -13.41
CA TRP A 150 -11.47 2.89 -12.46
C TRP A 150 -12.79 3.15 -13.18
N ARG A 151 -12.79 4.07 -14.16
CA ARG A 151 -14.00 4.53 -14.84
C ARG A 151 -14.55 3.51 -15.82
N ASP A 152 -13.67 2.85 -16.56
CA ASP A 152 -14.05 2.15 -17.79
C ASP A 152 -13.89 0.63 -17.67
N ILE A 153 -13.15 0.13 -16.66
CA ILE A 153 -12.84 -1.31 -16.52
C ILE A 153 -13.38 -1.90 -15.22
N ALA A 154 -13.06 -1.30 -14.06
CA ALA A 154 -13.25 -1.93 -12.77
C ALA A 154 -14.59 -1.61 -12.12
N ALA A 155 -14.99 -0.33 -12.18
CA ALA A 155 -16.11 0.19 -11.43
C ALA A 155 -17.00 1.04 -12.35
N CYS A 156 -17.35 0.48 -13.51
CA CYS A 156 -18.28 1.09 -14.46
C CYS A 156 -19.50 1.59 -13.68
N ASP A 157 -19.80 2.89 -13.79
CA ASP A 157 -20.90 3.60 -13.12
C ASP A 157 -20.74 3.86 -11.60
N ALA A 158 -19.61 3.54 -10.99
CA ALA A 158 -19.34 3.90 -9.59
C ALA A 158 -18.91 5.38 -9.46
N SER A 159 -19.24 5.99 -8.32
CA SER A 159 -18.70 7.30 -7.97
C SER A 159 -17.17 7.26 -7.91
N LEU A 160 -16.54 8.35 -8.34
CA LEU A 160 -15.09 8.50 -8.20
C LEU A 160 -14.69 8.43 -6.73
N LEU A 161 -13.56 7.79 -6.45
CA LEU A 161 -12.97 7.80 -5.11
C LEU A 161 -12.65 9.24 -4.71
N CYS A 162 -12.73 9.51 -3.40
CA CYS A 162 -12.36 10.81 -2.85
C CYS A 162 -10.93 11.18 -3.27
N GLY A 163 -10.75 12.41 -3.77
CA GLY A 163 -9.48 12.90 -4.28
C GLY A 163 -9.16 12.54 -5.74
N MET A 164 -9.95 11.71 -6.43
CA MET A 164 -9.69 11.39 -7.85
C MET A 164 -9.82 12.57 -8.81
N ASP A 165 -10.50 13.64 -8.41
CA ASP A 165 -10.58 14.89 -9.18
C ASP A 165 -9.43 15.85 -8.88
N ASP A 166 -8.62 15.56 -7.86
CA ASP A 166 -7.50 16.36 -7.42
C ASP A 166 -6.18 15.87 -8.05
N PRO A 167 -5.64 16.58 -9.05
CA PRO A 167 -4.41 16.17 -9.72
C PRO A 167 -3.18 16.26 -8.81
N GLY A 168 -3.18 17.15 -7.81
CA GLY A 168 -2.07 17.31 -6.87
C GLY A 168 -1.96 16.07 -5.98
N PHE A 169 -3.09 15.63 -5.44
CA PHE A 169 -3.17 14.41 -4.63
C PHE A 169 -2.75 13.17 -5.43
N LEU A 170 -3.33 12.98 -6.63
CA LEU A 170 -3.03 11.82 -7.46
C LEU A 170 -1.55 11.74 -7.87
N LEU A 171 -0.93 12.88 -8.19
CA LEU A 171 0.49 12.94 -8.51
C LEU A 171 1.37 12.74 -7.28
N GLY A 172 0.96 13.22 -6.11
CA GLY A 172 1.64 13.01 -4.83
C GLY A 172 1.71 11.52 -4.46
N VAL A 173 0.57 10.82 -4.53
CA VAL A 173 0.50 9.36 -4.30
C VAL A 173 1.34 8.61 -5.35
N ALA A 174 1.25 8.99 -6.62
CA ALA A 174 2.01 8.36 -7.70
C ALA A 174 3.53 8.52 -7.48
N ARG A 175 3.97 9.70 -7.05
CA ARG A 175 5.38 9.97 -6.74
C ARG A 175 5.87 9.04 -5.64
N ALA A 176 5.15 8.98 -4.51
CA ALA A 176 5.53 8.13 -3.39
C ALA A 176 5.62 6.65 -3.80
N VAL A 177 4.65 6.15 -4.58
CA VAL A 177 4.66 4.77 -5.09
C VAL A 177 5.86 4.51 -6.01
N CYS A 178 6.15 5.40 -6.95
CA CYS A 178 7.26 5.24 -7.88
C CYS A 178 8.65 5.36 -7.22
N GLU A 179 8.75 6.09 -6.09
CA GLU A 179 9.98 6.16 -5.29
C GLU A 179 10.26 4.85 -4.52
N VAL A 180 9.22 4.09 -4.21
CA VAL A 180 9.29 2.84 -3.42
C VAL A 180 9.38 1.60 -4.30
N LEU A 181 8.60 1.55 -5.38
CA LEU A 181 8.47 0.37 -6.24
C LEU A 181 9.14 0.60 -7.60
N THR A 182 9.75 -0.44 -8.13
CA THR A 182 10.45 -0.40 -9.43
C THR A 182 9.62 -0.97 -10.56
N GLN A 183 8.86 -2.03 -10.30
CA GLN A 183 8.07 -2.74 -11.32
C GLN A 183 6.75 -2.02 -11.60
N GLU A 184 6.41 -1.81 -12.87
CA GLU A 184 5.20 -1.08 -13.29
C GLU A 184 3.90 -1.72 -12.80
N ALA A 185 3.80 -3.06 -12.89
CA ALA A 185 2.64 -3.77 -12.37
C ALA A 185 2.46 -3.57 -10.86
N GLU A 186 3.56 -3.61 -10.09
CA GLU A 186 3.52 -3.38 -8.65
C GLU A 186 3.13 -1.93 -8.32
N ARG A 187 3.69 -0.96 -9.06
CA ARG A 187 3.32 0.47 -8.96
C ARG A 187 1.83 0.65 -9.17
N PHE A 188 1.28 0.09 -10.25
CA PHE A 188 -0.15 0.21 -10.57
C PHE A 188 -1.05 -0.34 -9.46
N TRP A 189 -0.80 -1.57 -9.01
CA TRP A 189 -1.65 -2.18 -7.97
C TRP A 189 -1.48 -1.52 -6.61
N CYS A 190 -0.27 -1.11 -6.24
CA CYS A 190 -0.03 -0.40 -4.99
C CYS A 190 -0.70 0.98 -5.01
N TYR A 191 -0.57 1.71 -6.13
CA TYR A 191 -1.24 3.00 -6.35
C TYR A 191 -2.76 2.88 -6.19
N THR A 192 -3.37 1.93 -6.90
CA THR A 192 -4.82 1.65 -6.82
C THR A 192 -5.27 1.40 -5.39
N ARG A 193 -4.58 0.49 -4.67
CA ARG A 193 -4.93 0.16 -3.28
C ARG A 193 -4.70 1.30 -2.29
N LEU A 194 -3.71 2.16 -2.52
CA LEU A 194 -3.51 3.35 -1.70
C LEU A 194 -4.65 4.37 -1.87
N LEU A 195 -5.14 4.55 -3.10
CA LEU A 195 -6.27 5.45 -3.34
C LEU A 195 -7.55 4.95 -2.67
N GLU A 196 -7.84 3.65 -2.77
CA GLU A 196 -8.96 3.03 -2.04
C GLU A 196 -8.79 3.18 -0.51
N LEU A 197 -7.57 2.96 0.00
CA LEU A 197 -7.28 3.12 1.42
C LEU A 197 -7.53 4.56 1.89
N PHE A 198 -7.05 5.56 1.15
CA PHE A 198 -7.22 6.96 1.53
C PHE A 198 -8.68 7.41 1.39
N HIS A 199 -9.40 6.93 0.37
CA HIS A 199 -10.83 7.15 0.25
C HIS A 199 -11.60 6.69 1.50
N ASP A 200 -11.28 5.49 2.00
CA ASP A 200 -12.00 4.90 3.13
C ASP A 200 -11.54 5.43 4.51
N GLY A 201 -10.31 5.96 4.59
CA GLY A 201 -9.59 6.06 5.85
C GLY A 201 -9.00 7.42 6.20
N LEU A 202 -8.75 8.30 5.22
CA LEU A 202 -7.90 9.47 5.45
C LEU A 202 -8.56 10.49 6.41
N GLU A 203 -9.86 10.72 6.26
CA GLU A 203 -10.66 11.62 7.11
C GLU A 203 -10.74 11.16 8.58
N LEU A 204 -10.37 9.91 8.84
CA LEU A 204 -10.48 9.28 10.15
C LEU A 204 -9.17 9.38 10.96
N VAL A 205 -8.09 9.81 10.33
CA VAL A 205 -6.80 10.02 11.00
C VAL A 205 -6.91 11.25 11.91
N ASP A 206 -6.34 11.19 13.11
CA ASP A 206 -6.36 12.31 14.09
C ASP A 206 -4.95 12.83 14.37
N PRO A 207 -4.57 14.07 14.01
CA PRO A 207 -5.44 15.12 13.48
C PRO A 207 -5.92 14.80 12.07
N VAL A 208 -7.10 15.32 11.72
CA VAL A 208 -7.71 15.18 10.38
C VAL A 208 -6.71 15.65 9.34
N VAL A 209 -6.49 14.80 8.34
CA VAL A 209 -5.54 15.06 7.26
C VAL A 209 -6.28 15.36 5.97
N THR A 210 -5.93 16.49 5.39
CA THR A 210 -6.48 16.98 4.12
C THR A 210 -5.64 16.48 2.95
N LEU A 211 -6.22 16.43 1.75
CA LEU A 211 -5.55 15.88 0.56
C LEU A 211 -4.29 16.69 0.16
N ASP A 212 -4.28 18.00 0.41
CA ASP A 212 -3.17 18.90 0.08
C ASP A 212 -1.88 18.57 0.84
N THR A 213 -1.97 17.95 2.01
CA THR A 213 -0.77 17.51 2.75
C THR A 213 0.01 16.45 1.97
N LEU A 214 -0.63 15.74 1.04
CA LEU A 214 -0.02 14.66 0.26
C LEU A 214 0.56 15.13 -1.08
N TYR A 215 0.33 16.39 -1.51
CA TYR A 215 0.74 16.87 -2.84
C TYR A 215 2.25 16.79 -3.08
N ASN A 216 3.03 17.16 -2.06
CA ASN A 216 4.49 17.19 -2.10
C ASN A 216 5.11 16.64 -0.82
N ALA A 217 4.39 15.76 -0.11
CA ALA A 217 4.89 15.09 1.08
C ALA A 217 6.22 14.40 0.78
N GLN A 218 7.17 14.50 1.70
CA GLN A 218 8.37 13.66 1.63
C GLN A 218 7.96 12.19 1.81
N LEU A 219 8.74 11.26 1.26
CA LEU A 219 8.41 9.83 1.35
C LEU A 219 8.19 9.35 2.79
N THR A 220 8.95 9.87 3.75
CA THR A 220 8.81 9.53 5.18
C THR A 220 7.51 10.06 5.78
N GLU A 221 7.10 11.28 5.42
CA GLU A 221 5.83 11.89 5.85
C GLU A 221 4.64 11.15 5.23
N PHE A 222 4.73 10.83 3.95
CA PHE A 222 3.74 10.03 3.24
C PHE A 222 3.62 8.62 3.84
N GLU A 223 4.74 7.95 4.12
CA GLU A 223 4.78 6.63 4.77
C GLU A 223 4.10 6.69 6.14
N GLY A 224 4.39 7.71 6.95
CA GLY A 224 3.71 7.94 8.22
C GLY A 224 2.20 8.06 8.06
N MET A 225 1.74 8.85 7.09
CA MET A 225 0.32 9.02 6.80
C MET A 225 -0.37 7.74 6.32
N PHE A 226 0.28 7.02 5.43
CA PHE A 226 -0.14 5.71 4.95
C PHE A 226 -0.34 4.72 6.10
N LEU A 227 0.67 4.57 6.97
CA LEU A 227 0.62 3.63 8.10
C LEU A 227 -0.46 4.00 9.12
N ARG A 228 -0.63 5.29 9.41
CA ARG A 228 -1.67 5.77 10.34
C ARG A 228 -3.07 5.53 9.78
N THR A 229 -3.27 5.77 8.49
CA THR A 229 -4.54 5.50 7.80
C THR A 229 -4.90 4.01 7.88
N LEU A 230 -3.93 3.12 7.63
CA LEU A 230 -4.11 1.68 7.79
C LEU A 230 -4.49 1.28 9.21
N ASP A 231 -3.83 1.85 10.21
CA ASP A 231 -4.10 1.51 11.61
C ASP A 231 -5.51 1.93 12.04
N VAL A 232 -5.96 3.11 11.62
CA VAL A 232 -7.34 3.56 11.87
C VAL A 232 -8.35 2.63 11.19
N LYS A 233 -8.14 2.31 9.90
CA LYS A 233 -9.01 1.39 9.16
C LYS A 233 -9.07 0.01 9.84
N ARG A 234 -7.93 -0.52 10.28
CA ARG A 234 -7.85 -1.78 11.02
C ARG A 234 -8.62 -1.74 12.34
N ARG A 235 -8.43 -0.69 13.15
CA ARG A 235 -9.10 -0.56 14.45
C ARG A 235 -10.61 -0.52 14.30
N ARG A 236 -11.12 0.12 13.25
CA ARG A 236 -12.56 0.14 12.93
C ARG A 236 -13.10 -1.23 12.56
N LEU A 237 -12.42 -1.95 11.66
CA LEU A 237 -12.83 -3.31 11.30
C LEU A 237 -12.89 -4.24 12.52
N THR A 238 -11.95 -4.11 13.46
CA THR A 238 -12.00 -4.86 14.72
C THR A 238 -13.18 -4.44 15.61
N ALA A 239 -13.45 -3.13 15.73
CA ALA A 239 -14.55 -2.61 16.54
C ALA A 239 -15.93 -2.99 15.98
N ASP A 240 -16.10 -2.93 14.65
CA ASP A 240 -17.34 -3.29 13.96
C ASP A 240 -17.57 -4.81 13.98
N GLY A 241 -16.50 -5.59 13.82
CA GLY A 241 -16.55 -7.05 13.96
C GLY A 241 -16.94 -7.51 15.37
N MET A 242 -16.45 -6.83 16.41
CA MET A 242 -16.87 -7.08 17.80
C MET A 242 -18.33 -6.65 18.05
N SER A 243 -18.77 -5.55 17.45
CA SER A 243 -20.16 -5.06 17.58
C SER A 243 -21.19 -6.02 16.94
N SER A 244 -20.85 -6.61 15.79
CA SER A 244 -21.67 -7.65 15.13
C SER A 244 -21.80 -8.92 15.99
N LEU A 245 -20.72 -9.30 16.68
CA LEU A 245 -20.70 -10.45 17.59
C LEU A 245 -21.50 -10.20 18.88
N HIS A 246 -21.52 -8.96 19.39
CA HIS A 246 -22.35 -8.58 20.54
C HIS A 246 -23.86 -8.53 20.19
N MET A 247 -24.24 -8.11 18.97
CA MET A 247 -25.62 -8.17 18.49
C MET A 247 -26.16 -9.62 18.42
N LEU A 248 -25.35 -10.56 17.92
CA LEU A 248 -25.72 -11.98 17.86
C LEU A 248 -25.80 -12.66 19.23
N LYS A 249 -25.09 -12.14 20.23
CA LYS A 249 -25.15 -12.66 21.61
C LYS A 249 -26.36 -12.13 22.38
N SER A 250 -26.75 -10.88 22.12
CA SER A 250 -27.93 -10.25 22.72
C SER A 250 -29.24 -10.88 22.25
N SER A 251 -29.32 -11.36 21.01
CA SER A 251 -30.52 -12.05 20.52
C SER A 251 -30.70 -13.45 21.13
N HIS A 252 -29.62 -14.08 21.59
CA HIS A 252 -29.67 -15.42 22.16
C HIS A 252 -30.08 -15.46 23.64
N ASP A 253 -29.83 -14.37 24.39
CA ASP A 253 -30.18 -14.28 25.82
C ASP A 253 -31.64 -13.82 26.04
N GLU A 254 -32.28 -13.15 25.09
CA GLU A 254 -33.70 -12.76 25.22
C GLU A 254 -34.68 -13.92 24.99
N GLU A 255 -34.28 -14.98 24.27
CA GLU A 255 -35.17 -16.11 23.95
C GLU A 255 -35.27 -17.15 25.07
N TYR A 256 -34.33 -17.16 26.03
CA TYR A 256 -34.36 -18.08 27.19
C TYR A 256 -35.01 -17.49 28.46
N GLY A 257 -35.32 -16.19 28.48
CA GLY A 257 -35.91 -15.51 29.65
C GLY A 257 -37.44 -15.56 29.77
N ARG A 258 -38.16 -16.00 28.72
CA ARG A 258 -39.64 -15.93 28.66
C ARG A 258 -40.38 -17.24 28.94
N ARG A 259 -39.70 -18.29 29.40
CA ARG A 259 -40.35 -19.55 29.81
C ARG A 259 -40.03 -19.89 31.26
N ARG A 260 -40.64 -19.16 32.20
CA ARG A 260 -40.96 -19.64 33.54
C ARG A 260 -42.26 -19.02 34.01
#